data_AF-A0ABD2PGH9-F1
#
_entry.id   AF-A0ABD2PGH9-F1
#
_cell.length_a   1.000
_cell.length_b   1.000
_cell.length_c   1.000
_cell.angle_alpha   90.00
_cell.angle_beta   90.00
_cell.angle_gamma   90.00
#
_symmetry.space_group_name_H-M   'P 1'
#
loop_
_entity.id
_entity.type
_entity.pdbx_description
1 polymer ?
#
loop_
_entity_poly.entity_id
_entity_poly.type
_entity_poly.pdbx_seq_one_letter_code
_entity_poly.pdbx_strand_id
1 'polypeptide(L)'
;MKIQDVPEKKNENLIVVIVNIGNFLNFRIEKSVIDYITLVPTVSADKDKPKPKNIIIRFLSKLSRDEFLARTKAKRIETKLSGFKIDGISDRLFINDYLTPMNNILYKNASVAAKQHQFKYVWVRSGNIFVRKDDTTKIL
;
A
#
# COMPACT_ATOMS: atom_id res chain seq x y z
N MET A 1 4.69 -1.83 5.23
CA MET A 1 3.52 -1.69 4.34
C MET A 1 2.79 -0.41 4.69
N LYS A 2 2.07 0.18 3.73
CA LYS A 2 1.28 1.40 3.92
C LYS A 2 -0.17 1.15 3.51
N ILE A 3 -1.11 1.56 4.35
CA ILE A 3 -2.54 1.60 4.05
C ILE A 3 -2.99 3.06 4.04
N GLN A 4 -3.79 3.42 3.04
CA GLN A 4 -4.22 4.80 2.76
C GLN A 4 -5.74 4.86 2.64
N ASP A 5 -6.27 6.05 2.85
CA ASP A 5 -7.70 6.38 2.73
C ASP A 5 -8.59 5.55 3.66
N VAL A 6 -8.11 5.32 4.90
CA VAL A 6 -8.92 4.82 6.02
C VAL A 6 -9.35 6.04 6.85
N PRO A 7 -10.66 6.37 6.91
CA PRO A 7 -11.17 7.47 7.73
C PRO A 7 -10.82 7.31 9.20
N GLU A 8 -10.36 8.39 9.84
CA GLU A 8 -10.04 8.37 11.27
C GLU A 8 -11.32 8.29 12.11
N LYS A 9 -11.43 7.27 12.96
CA LYS A 9 -12.50 7.15 13.94
C LYS A 9 -11.96 7.36 15.35
N LYS A 10 -12.75 8.01 16.21
CA LYS A 10 -12.39 8.22 17.61
C LYS A 10 -12.22 6.87 18.31
N ASN A 11 -11.13 6.70 19.05
CA ASN A 11 -10.79 5.48 19.78
C ASN A 11 -10.68 4.21 18.91
N GLU A 12 -10.33 4.35 17.63
CA GLU A 12 -10.14 3.21 16.74
C GLU A 12 -8.90 2.39 17.12
N ASN A 13 -9.09 1.07 17.23
CA ASN A 13 -7.99 0.15 17.44
C ASN A 13 -7.41 -0.30 16.09
N LEU A 14 -6.21 0.18 15.76
CA LEU A 14 -5.54 -0.14 14.50
C LEU A 14 -5.33 -1.64 14.31
N ILE A 15 -5.13 -2.43 15.38
CA ILE A 15 -5.00 -3.89 15.26
C ILE A 15 -6.30 -4.50 14.74
N VAL A 16 -7.45 -4.05 15.25
CA VAL A 16 -8.77 -4.53 14.79
C VAL A 16 -8.99 -4.17 13.32
N VAL A 17 -8.63 -2.95 12.92
CA VAL A 17 -8.69 -2.52 11.51
C VAL A 17 -7.86 -3.46 10.62
N ILE A 18 -6.62 -3.75 11.01
CA ILE A 18 -5.74 -4.62 10.23
C ILE A 18 -6.22 -6.06 10.18
N VAL A 19 -6.74 -6.59 11.30
CA VAL A 19 -7.37 -7.92 11.32
C VAL A 19 -8.55 -7.99 10.35
N ASN A 20 -9.41 -6.98 10.32
CA ASN A 20 -10.56 -6.94 9.41
C ASN A 20 -10.13 -6.84 7.94
N ILE A 21 -9.09 -6.04 7.64
CA ILE A 21 -8.49 -6.00 6.30
C ILE A 21 -7.88 -7.37 5.93
N GLY A 22 -7.20 -8.02 6.88
CA GLY A 22 -6.68 -9.38 6.70
C GLY A 22 -7.78 -10.37 6.34
N ASN A 23 -8.87 -10.37 7.10
CA ASN A 23 -10.04 -11.24 6.84
C ASN A 23 -10.62 -11.00 5.45
N PHE A 24 -10.77 -9.73 5.03
CA PHE A 24 -11.21 -9.39 3.67
C PHE A 24 -10.27 -9.95 2.57
N LEU A 25 -8.97 -10.05 2.87
CA LEU A 25 -7.96 -10.63 1.98
C LEU A 25 -7.77 -12.14 2.15
N ASN A 26 -8.62 -12.80 2.94
CA ASN A 26 -8.47 -14.21 3.35
C ASN A 26 -7.09 -14.51 3.98
N PHE A 27 -6.56 -13.55 4.75
CA PHE A 27 -5.27 -13.65 5.44
C PHE A 27 -5.49 -13.44 6.94
N ARG A 28 -5.32 -14.50 7.72
CA ARG A 28 -5.47 -14.44 9.18
C ARG A 28 -4.29 -13.68 9.79
N ILE A 29 -4.60 -12.60 10.51
CA ILE A 29 -3.61 -11.81 11.24
C ILE A 29 -3.77 -12.05 12.72
N GLU A 30 -2.70 -12.49 13.36
CA GLU A 30 -2.59 -12.54 14.80
C GLU A 30 -1.80 -11.35 15.32
N LYS A 31 -2.14 -10.84 16.50
CA LYS A 31 -1.42 -9.68 17.08
C LYS A 31 0.08 -9.96 17.22
N SER A 32 0.44 -11.21 17.50
CA SER A 32 1.82 -11.69 17.65
C SER A 32 2.68 -11.52 16.40
N VAL A 33 2.10 -11.44 15.19
CA VAL A 33 2.89 -11.28 13.96
C VAL A 33 3.18 -9.81 13.60
N ILE A 34 2.56 -8.87 14.32
CA ILE A 34 2.74 -7.43 14.11
C ILE A 34 3.89 -6.96 14.99
N ASP A 35 4.94 -6.44 14.35
CA ASP A 35 6.07 -5.81 15.03
C ASP A 35 5.72 -4.38 15.46
N TYR A 36 5.16 -3.60 14.53
CA TYR A 36 4.81 -2.21 14.78
C TYR A 36 3.67 -1.74 13.89
N ILE A 37 2.82 -0.86 14.44
CA ILE A 37 1.74 -0.19 13.72
C ILE A 37 1.59 1.25 14.19
N THR A 38 1.44 2.18 13.26
CA THR A 38 1.29 3.61 13.58
C THR A 38 0.54 4.39 12.51
N LEU A 39 0.06 5.57 12.90
CA LEU A 39 -0.49 6.56 11.99
C LEU A 39 0.60 7.58 11.62
N VAL A 40 0.71 7.87 10.33
CA VAL A 40 1.63 8.88 9.79
C VAL A 40 0.82 9.97 9.09
N PRO A 41 1.03 11.26 9.44
CA PRO A 41 0.39 12.39 8.76
C PRO A 41 0.53 12.32 7.24
N THR A 42 -0.56 12.61 6.55
CA THR A 42 -0.57 12.77 5.10
C THR A 42 -0.48 14.26 4.80
N VAL A 43 0.46 14.65 3.94
CA VAL A 43 0.51 16.03 3.43
C VAL A 43 -0.63 16.19 2.42
N SER A 44 -1.62 17.02 2.75
CA SER A 44 -2.63 17.45 1.77
C SER A 44 -2.12 18.69 1.04
N ALA A 45 -2.33 18.73 -0.27
CA ALA A 45 -2.09 19.94 -1.06
C ALA A 45 -3.16 21.01 -0.80
N ASP A 46 -4.35 20.58 -0.37
CA ASP A 46 -5.50 21.40 -0.03
C ASP A 46 -5.66 21.41 1.49
N LYS A 47 -5.49 22.57 2.12
CA LYS A 47 -5.58 22.74 3.58
C LYS A 47 -7.01 22.59 4.08
N ASP A 48 -8.00 22.86 3.24
CA ASP A 48 -9.42 22.79 3.60
C ASP A 48 -9.98 21.37 3.48
N LYS A 49 -9.22 20.46 2.86
CA LYS A 49 -9.53 19.04 2.73
C LYS A 49 -8.40 18.20 3.31
N PRO A 50 -8.33 18.07 4.64
CA PRO A 50 -7.34 17.22 5.27
C PRO A 50 -7.53 15.77 4.82
N LYS A 51 -6.42 15.12 4.43
CA LYS A 51 -6.43 13.70 4.09
C LYS A 51 -6.27 12.86 5.35
N PRO A 52 -6.92 11.69 5.45
CA PRO A 52 -6.69 10.77 6.54
C PRO A 52 -5.21 10.39 6.67
N LYS A 53 -4.76 10.16 7.90
CA LYS A 53 -3.41 9.62 8.15
C LYS A 53 -3.24 8.26 7.48
N ASN A 54 -2.02 7.98 7.03
CA ASN A 54 -1.68 6.65 6.53
C ASN A 54 -1.42 5.71 7.71
N ILE A 55 -1.87 4.47 7.61
CA ILE A 55 -1.48 3.42 8.56
C ILE A 55 -0.21 2.76 8.04
N ILE A 56 0.87 2.83 8.80
CA ILE A 56 2.12 2.12 8.52
C ILE A 56 2.22 0.90 9.42
N ILE A 57 2.48 -0.25 8.80
CA ILE A 57 2.53 -1.55 9.49
C ILE A 57 3.83 -2.26 9.13
N ARG A 58 4.47 -2.83 10.13
CA ARG A 58 5.61 -3.76 10.00
C ARG A 58 5.21 -5.09 10.61
N PHE A 59 5.30 -6.15 9.82
CA PHE A 59 5.21 -7.53 10.31
C PHE A 59 6.60 -7.98 10.76
N LEU A 60 6.65 -8.89 11.75
CA LEU A 60 7.91 -9.53 12.17
C LEU A 60 8.53 -10.36 11.05
N SER A 61 7.68 -11.00 10.23
CA SER A 61 8.10 -11.85 9.12
C SER A 61 7.98 -11.13 7.79
N LYS A 62 9.10 -11.09 7.04
CA LYS A 62 9.10 -10.66 5.63
C LYS A 62 8.16 -11.53 4.80
N LEU A 63 8.06 -12.83 5.08
CA LEU A 63 7.18 -13.75 4.35
C LEU A 63 5.71 -13.38 4.56
N SER A 64 5.29 -13.10 5.79
CA SER A 64 3.91 -12.67 6.09
C SER A 64 3.56 -11.36 5.39
N ARG A 65 4.51 -10.41 5.37
CA ARG A 65 4.35 -9.16 4.62
C ARG A 65 4.17 -9.41 3.13
N ASP A 66 5.04 -10.24 2.54
CA ASP A 66 5.04 -10.50 1.10
C ASP A 66 3.79 -11.28 0.68
N GLU A 67 3.32 -12.22 1.49
CA GLU A 67 2.07 -12.94 1.28
C GLU A 67 0.87 -11.99 1.35
N PHE A 68 0.80 -11.12 2.36
CA PHE A 68 -0.28 -10.14 2.49
C PHE A 68 -0.37 -9.22 1.26
N LEU A 69 0.78 -8.71 0.77
CA LEU A 69 0.85 -7.88 -0.42
C LEU A 69 0.52 -8.67 -1.70
N ALA A 70 0.92 -9.93 -1.79
CA ALA A 70 0.56 -10.79 -2.92
C ALA A 70 -0.96 -11.02 -2.98
N ARG A 71 -1.59 -11.34 -1.85
CA ARG A 71 -3.05 -11.48 -1.74
C ARG A 71 -3.79 -10.20 -2.07
N THR A 72 -3.27 -9.06 -1.59
CA THR A 72 -3.77 -7.72 -1.97
C THR A 72 -3.76 -7.54 -3.49
N LYS A 73 -2.65 -7.89 -4.16
CA LYS A 73 -2.52 -7.76 -5.61
C LYS A 73 -3.47 -8.71 -6.35
N ALA A 74 -3.60 -9.95 -5.89
CA ALA A 74 -4.54 -10.93 -6.45
C ALA A 74 -5.99 -10.44 -6.33
N LYS A 75 -6.39 -9.95 -5.14
CA LYS A 75 -7.74 -9.41 -4.91
C LYS A 75 -8.04 -8.20 -5.78
N ARG A 76 -7.03 -7.35 -6.04
CA ARG A 76 -7.15 -6.20 -6.95
C ARG A 76 -7.45 -6.65 -8.39
N ILE A 77 -6.78 -7.70 -8.85
CA ILE A 77 -6.98 -8.27 -10.18
C ILE A 77 -8.36 -8.91 -10.29
N GLU A 78 -8.75 -9.72 -9.29
CA GLU A 78 -10.05 -10.39 -9.20
C GLU A 78 -11.20 -9.39 -9.26
N THR A 79 -11.14 -8.33 -8.46
CA THR A 79 -12.21 -7.32 -8.35
C THR A 79 -12.17 -6.27 -9.45
N LYS A 80 -11.06 -6.16 -10.20
CA LYS A 80 -10.80 -5.08 -11.17
C LYS A 80 -10.95 -3.67 -10.57
N LEU A 81 -10.78 -3.54 -9.26
CA LEU A 81 -10.91 -2.27 -8.55
C LEU A 81 -9.56 -1.62 -8.32
N SER A 82 -9.49 -0.29 -8.40
CA SER A 82 -8.29 0.46 -8.05
C SER A 82 -8.05 0.53 -6.54
N GLY A 83 -9.12 0.52 -5.72
CA GLY A 83 -9.08 0.52 -4.27
C GLY A 83 -10.20 -0.36 -3.70
N PHE A 84 -10.09 -0.73 -2.42
CA PHE A 84 -11.02 -1.67 -1.80
C PHE A 84 -12.08 -0.94 -0.99
N LYS A 85 -13.35 -1.34 -1.18
CA LYS A 85 -14.42 -1.04 -0.24
C LYS A 85 -14.46 -2.15 0.81
N ILE A 86 -14.33 -1.80 2.07
CA ILE A 86 -14.48 -2.73 3.19
C ILE A 86 -15.44 -2.09 4.18
N ASP A 87 -16.60 -2.73 4.34
CA ASP A 87 -17.68 -2.21 5.19
C ASP A 87 -17.20 -2.00 6.62
N GLY A 88 -17.57 -0.85 7.18
CA GLY A 88 -17.12 -0.44 8.51
C GLY A 88 -15.66 0.03 8.59
N ILE A 89 -14.87 -0.04 7.51
CA ILE A 89 -13.50 0.48 7.47
C ILE A 89 -13.40 1.69 6.53
N SER A 90 -13.65 1.51 5.24
CA SER A 90 -13.53 2.58 4.23
C SER A 90 -14.29 2.21 2.96
N ASP A 91 -14.85 3.23 2.30
CA ASP A 91 -15.45 3.09 0.97
C ASP A 91 -14.40 2.89 -0.13
N ARG A 92 -13.16 3.32 0.12
CA ARG A 92 -12.06 3.18 -0.82
C ARG A 92 -10.72 3.31 -0.11
N LEU A 93 -10.08 2.18 0.19
CA LEU A 93 -8.72 2.13 0.74
C LEU A 93 -7.70 1.58 -0.25
N PHE A 94 -6.44 1.93 -0.03
CA PHE A 94 -5.31 1.45 -0.83
C PHE A 94 -4.27 0.80 0.07
N ILE A 95 -3.78 -0.38 -0.35
CA ILE A 95 -2.73 -1.13 0.33
C ILE A 95 -1.54 -1.23 -0.62
N ASN A 96 -0.40 -0.72 -0.16
CA ASN A 96 0.82 -0.59 -0.96
C ASN A 96 2.07 -0.94 -0.14
N ASP A 97 3.17 -1.23 -0.84
CA ASP A 97 4.49 -1.29 -0.21
C ASP A 97 4.82 0.05 0.47
N TYR A 98 5.50 -0.03 1.61
CA TYR A 98 6.03 1.18 2.24
C TYR A 98 7.40 1.48 1.65
N LEU A 99 7.54 2.67 1.08
CA LEU A 99 8.81 3.21 0.64
C LEU A 99 9.32 4.20 1.68
N THR A 100 10.64 4.21 1.91
CA THR A 100 11.31 5.28 2.64
C THR A 100 11.08 6.62 1.93
N PRO A 101 11.24 7.77 2.61
CA PRO A 101 11.12 9.08 1.96
C PRO A 101 12.02 9.20 0.72
N MET A 102 13.27 8.73 0.83
CA MET A 102 14.22 8.71 -0.28
C MET A 102 13.75 7.83 -1.44
N ASN A 103 13.26 6.61 -1.16
CA ASN A 103 12.74 5.74 -2.22
C ASN A 103 11.44 6.28 -2.83
N ASN A 104 10.61 7.03 -2.09
CA ASN A 104 9.45 7.70 -2.68
C ASN A 104 9.87 8.79 -3.67
N ILE A 105 10.91 9.57 -3.35
CA ILE A 105 11.48 10.57 -4.27
C ILE A 105 12.02 9.86 -5.51
N LEU A 106 12.81 8.80 -5.33
CA LEU A 106 13.36 8.01 -6.43
C LEU A 106 12.24 7.42 -7.30
N TYR A 107 11.18 6.87 -6.71
CA TYR A 107 10.04 6.32 -7.43
C TYR A 107 9.33 7.38 -8.28
N LYS A 108 9.14 8.59 -7.74
CA LYS A 108 8.55 9.70 -8.48
C LYS A 108 9.43 10.08 -9.68
N ASN A 109 10.74 10.25 -9.46
CA ASN A 109 11.69 10.59 -10.51
C ASN A 109 11.76 9.50 -11.59
N ALA A 110 11.82 8.22 -11.18
CA ALA A 110 11.79 7.08 -12.08
C ALA A 110 10.49 7.03 -12.89
N SER A 111 9.35 7.34 -12.28
CA SER A 111 8.05 7.38 -12.97
C SER A 111 8.00 8.49 -14.04
N VAL A 112 8.56 9.66 -13.73
CA VAL A 112 8.67 10.78 -14.68
C VAL A 112 9.59 10.41 -15.85
N ALA A 113 10.78 9.90 -15.56
CA ALA A 113 11.75 9.48 -16.58
C ALA A 113 11.18 8.34 -17.45
N ALA A 114 10.57 7.34 -16.83
CA ALA A 114 9.90 6.24 -17.53
C ALA A 114 8.86 6.77 -18.52
N LYS A 115 8.03 7.73 -18.13
CA LYS A 115 7.06 8.35 -19.02
C LYS A 115 7.73 9.09 -20.18
N GLN A 116 8.79 9.85 -19.92
CA GLN A 116 9.54 10.58 -20.95
C GLN A 116 10.19 9.64 -21.98
N HIS A 117 10.68 8.48 -21.52
CA HIS A 117 11.34 7.48 -22.37
C HIS A 117 10.41 6.34 -22.83
N GLN A 118 9.09 6.54 -22.71
CA GLN A 118 8.07 5.60 -23.18
C GLN A 118 8.17 4.19 -22.58
N PHE A 119 8.56 4.09 -21.31
CA PHE A 119 8.45 2.84 -20.56
C PHE A 119 7.00 2.59 -20.17
N LYS A 120 6.49 1.41 -20.53
CA LYS A 120 5.10 1.00 -20.28
C LYS A 120 4.83 0.68 -18.81
N TYR A 121 5.85 0.23 -18.07
CA TYR A 121 5.66 -0.27 -16.71
C TYR A 121 6.65 0.33 -15.71
N VAL A 122 6.11 0.74 -14.56
CA VAL A 122 6.87 1.14 -13.37
C VAL A 122 6.14 0.54 -12.16
N TRP A 123 6.86 -0.18 -11.30
CA TRP A 123 6.24 -0.73 -10.09
C TRP A 123 7.26 -0.88 -8.96
N VAL A 124 6.73 -1.12 -7.77
CA VAL A 124 7.51 -1.35 -6.56
C VAL A 124 7.29 -2.80 -6.10
N ARG A 125 8.36 -3.45 -5.65
CA ARG A 125 8.26 -4.73 -4.95
C ARG A 125 9.36 -4.81 -3.89
N SER A 126 8.97 -5.03 -2.62
CA SER A 126 9.93 -5.17 -1.52
C SER A 126 10.85 -3.95 -1.35
N GLY A 127 10.35 -2.75 -1.64
CA GLY A 127 11.11 -1.51 -1.53
C GLY A 127 12.00 -1.18 -2.74
N ASN A 128 12.16 -2.12 -3.67
CA ASN A 128 12.86 -1.90 -4.94
C ASN A 128 11.90 -1.35 -5.99
N ILE A 129 12.40 -0.47 -6.83
CA ILE A 129 11.67 0.16 -7.94
C ILE A 129 12.14 -0.52 -9.22
N PHE A 130 11.19 -0.98 -10.03
CA PHE A 130 11.46 -1.67 -11.29
C PHE A 130 10.79 -0.92 -12.43
N VAL A 131 11.43 -0.95 -13.59
CA VAL A 131 10.87 -0.39 -14.83
C VAL A 131 10.99 -1.39 -15.97
N ARG A 132 10.05 -1.36 -16.90
CA ARG A 132 10.10 -2.19 -18.11
C ARG A 132 9.52 -1.43 -19.29
N LYS A 133 10.23 -1.46 -20.42
CA LYS A 133 9.87 -0.63 -21.58
C LYS A 133 8.59 -1.11 -22.25
N ASP A 134 8.48 -2.41 -22.46
CA ASP A 134 7.35 -3.08 -23.11
C ASP A 134 7.29 -4.56 -22.68
N ASP A 135 6.46 -5.36 -23.33
CA ASP A 135 6.24 -6.77 -22.98
C ASP A 135 7.37 -7.71 -23.42
N THR A 136 8.34 -7.25 -24.21
CA THR A 136 9.43 -8.08 -24.76
C THR A 136 10.80 -7.70 -24.18
N THR A 137 10.92 -6.51 -23.59
CA THR A 137 12.17 -6.02 -23.01
C THR A 137 12.45 -6.56 -21.62
N LYS A 138 13.73 -6.53 -21.23
CA LYS A 138 14.19 -6.89 -19.88
C LYS A 138 13.69 -5.87 -18.85
N ILE A 139 13.40 -6.37 -17.65
CA ILE A 139 13.13 -5.54 -16.47
C ILE A 139 14.45 -4.92 -15.98
N LEU A 140 14.43 -3.62 -15.74
CA LEU A 140 15.51 -2.86 -15.09
C LEU A 140 15.16 -2.61 -13.63
#